data_AF-A0A9C7W039-F1
#
_entry.id   AF-A0A9C7W039-F1
#
_cell.length_a   1.000
_cell.length_b   1.000
_cell.length_c   1.000
_cell.angle_alpha   90.00
_cell.angle_beta   90.00
_cell.angle_gamma   90.00
#
_symmetry.space_group_name_H-M   'P 1'
#
loop_
_entity.id
_entity.type
_entity.pdbx_description
1 polymer ?
#
loop_
_entity_poly.entity_id
_entity_poly.type
_entity_poly.pdbx_seq_one_letter_code
_entity_poly.pdbx_strand_id
1 'polypeptide(L)' 'AAGIDEYYWSQLTGLRVENIQGLDLGLVTGFFETGANDVMVVKNCKVDREHLIPFTKFAIIDVDLDDKKIVVDWDPEF' A
#
# COMPACT_ATOMS: atom_id res chain seq x y z
N ALA A 1 -1.71 -16.39 -11.57
CA ALA A 1 -1.30 -15.02 -11.18
C ALA A 1 -2.41 -14.52 -10.28
N ALA A 2 -2.14 -14.40 -8.98
CA ALA A 2 -3.14 -13.97 -8.03
C ALA A 2 -3.53 -12.53 -8.38
N GLY A 3 -4.82 -12.29 -8.60
CA GLY A 3 -5.32 -10.94 -8.82
C GLY A 3 -5.20 -10.16 -7.52
N ILE A 4 -4.99 -8.84 -7.60
CA ILE A 4 -5.10 -7.94 -6.44
C ILE A 4 -6.46 -8.06 -5.70
N ASP A 5 -7.47 -8.68 -6.33
CA ASP A 5 -8.79 -9.00 -5.77
C ASP A 5 -8.76 -10.13 -4.72
N GLU A 6 -7.64 -10.84 -4.56
CA GLU A 6 -7.57 -12.04 -3.71
C GLU A 6 -6.93 -11.76 -2.34
N TYR A 7 -6.52 -10.52 -2.05
CA TYR A 7 -5.89 -10.18 -0.78
C TYR A 7 -6.90 -9.65 0.24
N TYR A 8 -6.90 -10.24 1.43
CA TYR A 8 -7.65 -9.70 2.55
C TYR A 8 -6.88 -8.52 3.18
N TRP A 9 -7.57 -7.41 3.49
CA TRP A 9 -6.95 -6.24 4.14
C TRP A 9 -6.20 -6.59 5.43
N SER A 10 -6.66 -7.60 6.16
CA SER A 10 -5.98 -8.09 7.37
C SER A 10 -4.58 -8.67 7.10
N GLN A 11 -4.34 -9.21 5.90
CA GLN A 11 -3.02 -9.69 5.47
C GLN A 11 -2.10 -8.55 5.04
N LEU A 12 -2.68 -7.45 4.54
CA LEU A 12 -1.96 -6.29 4.05
C LEU A 12 -1.65 -5.27 5.15
N THR A 13 -2.45 -5.27 6.21
CA THR A 13 -2.22 -4.39 7.37
C THR A 13 -0.91 -4.74 8.06
N GLY A 14 -0.07 -3.73 8.29
CA GLY A 14 1.26 -3.87 8.86
C GLY A 14 2.36 -4.23 7.86
N LEU A 15 2.04 -4.39 6.56
CA LEU A 15 3.06 -4.55 5.53
C LEU A 15 3.79 -3.23 5.26
N ARG A 16 5.06 -3.36 4.86
CA ARG A 16 5.89 -2.24 4.47
C ARG A 16 5.60 -1.81 3.05
N VAL A 17 5.41 -0.52 2.84
CA VAL A 17 5.11 0.03 1.52
C VAL A 17 6.32 0.81 1.01
N GLU A 18 6.79 0.43 -0.16
CA GLU A 18 7.91 1.06 -0.86
C GLU A 18 7.46 1.50 -2.25
N ASN A 19 7.98 2.62 -2.74
CA ASN A 19 7.72 3.02 -4.12
C ASN A 19 8.64 2.29 -5.12
N ILE A 20 8.38 2.44 -6.42
CA ILE A 20 9.23 1.87 -7.48
C ILE A 20 10.69 2.35 -7.48
N GLN A 21 11.00 3.43 -6.76
CA GLN A 21 12.36 3.95 -6.58
C GLN A 21 13.05 3.39 -5.32
N GLY A 22 12.36 2.51 -4.58
CA GLY A 22 12.85 1.92 -3.33
C GLY A 22 12.74 2.86 -2.12
N LEU A 23 11.94 3.94 -2.23
CA LEU A 23 11.68 4.83 -1.11
C LEU A 23 10.63 4.23 -0.17
N ASP A 24 10.95 4.24 1.12
CA ASP A 24 10.04 3.82 2.19
C ASP A 24 8.90 4.83 2.38
N LEU A 25 7.69 4.43 1.98
CA LEU A 25 6.47 5.23 2.22
C LEU A 25 5.92 4.98 3.62
N GLY A 26 6.20 3.82 4.22
CA GLY A 26 5.84 3.52 5.61
C GLY A 26 5.16 2.17 5.74
N LEU A 27 4.20 2.07 6.66
CA LEU A 27 3.47 0.84 6.94
C LEU A 27 1.98 1.02 6.63
N VAL A 28 1.34 -0.03 6.14
CA VAL A 28 -0.12 -0.05 5.98
C VAL A 28 -0.78 -0.03 7.36
N THR A 29 -1.55 1.02 7.64
CA THR A 29 -2.28 1.17 8.91
C THR A 29 -3.76 0.86 8.79
N GLY A 30 -4.30 0.81 7.57
CA GLY A 30 -5.70 0.48 7.35
C GLY A 30 -6.12 0.65 5.90
N PHE A 31 -7.42 0.50 5.66
CA PHE A 31 -8.06 0.66 4.36
C PHE A 31 -9.35 1.48 4.52
N PHE A 32 -9.65 2.33 3.54
CA PHE A 32 -10.91 3.02 3.39
C PHE A 32 -11.64 2.48 2.17
N GLU A 33 -12.81 1.88 2.38
CA GLU A 33 -13.70 1.49 1.30
C GLU A 33 -14.50 2.71 0.85
N THR A 34 -14.27 3.18 -0.38
CA THR A 34 -14.99 4.34 -0.94
C THR A 34 -16.21 3.94 -1.77
N GLY A 35 -16.55 2.65 -1.81
CA GLY A 35 -17.64 2.07 -2.60
C GLY A 35 -17.32 1.83 -4.08
N ALA A 36 -16.25 2.43 -4.61
CA ALA A 36 -15.76 2.20 -5.98
C ALA A 36 -14.41 1.50 -6.00
N ASN A 37 -13.46 1.97 -5.18
CA ASN A 37 -12.17 1.32 -4.98
C ASN A 37 -11.77 1.44 -3.50
N ASP A 38 -10.95 0.50 -3.05
CA ASP A 38 -10.33 0.57 -1.74
C ASP A 38 -9.15 1.53 -1.76
N VAL A 39 -8.96 2.27 -0.66
CA VAL A 39 -7.84 3.17 -0.48
C VAL A 39 -7.01 2.67 0.69
N MET A 40 -5.78 2.26 0.41
CA MET A 40 -4.81 1.83 1.39
C MET A 40 -4.22 3.05 2.12
N VAL A 41 -4.26 3.02 3.45
CA VAL A 41 -3.67 4.06 4.30
C VAL A 41 -2.28 3.62 4.70
N VAL A 42 -1.29 4.40 4.33
CA VAL A 42 0.11 4.15 4.66
C VAL A 42 0.60 5.26 5.56
N LYS A 43 1.14 4.93 6.72
CA LYS A 43 1.70 5.90 7.65
C LYS A 43 3.19 5.71 7.80
N ASN A 44 3.93 6.81 7.65
CA ASN A 44 5.35 6.84 7.95
C ASN A 44 5.59 7.41 9.35
N CYS A 45 5.96 6.54 10.30
CA CYS A 45 6.23 6.95 11.68
C CYS A 45 7.44 7.89 11.82
N LYS A 46 8.34 7.95 10.84
CA LYS A 46 9.55 8.79 10.92
C LYS A 46 9.29 10.24 10.54
N VAL A 47 8.36 10.47 9.61
CA VAL A 47 8.06 11.81 9.08
C VAL A 47 6.64 12.29 9.42
N ASP A 48 5.91 11.52 10.24
CA ASP A 48 4.50 11.74 10.61
C ASP A 48 3.62 12.13 9.42
N ARG A 49 3.85 11.47 8.28
CA ARG A 49 3.10 11.66 7.04
C ARG A 49 2.21 10.45 6.79
N GLU A 50 1.01 10.73 6.29
CA GLU A 50 0.04 9.73 5.85
C GLU A 50 -0.11 9.81 4.33
N HIS A 51 -0.12 8.67 3.66
CA HIS A 51 -0.35 8.53 2.22
C HIS A 51 -1.61 7.69 2.01
N LEU A 52 -2.49 8.20 1.16
CA LEU A 52 -3.74 7.55 0.76
C LEU A 52 -3.57 7.00 -0.65
N ILE A 53 -3.29 5.71 -0.76
CA ILE A 53 -2.93 5.06 -2.01
C ILE A 53 -4.12 4.21 -2.49
N PRO A 54 -4.72 4.49 -3.66
CA PRO A 54 -5.81 3.67 -4.18
C PRO A 54 -5.30 2.26 -4.48
N PHE A 55 -5.91 1.24 -3.88
CA PHE A 55 -5.53 -0.16 -4.04
C PHE A 55 -6.03 -0.71 -5.39
N THR A 56 -5.36 -0.26 -6.46
CA THR A 56 -5.73 -0.55 -7.85
C THR A 56 -4.53 -1.14 -8.60
N LYS A 57 -4.77 -1.82 -9.73
CA LYS A 57 -3.69 -2.39 -10.57
C LYS A 57 -2.71 -1.35 -11.13
N PHE A 58 -3.08 -0.08 -11.09
CA PHE A 58 -2.24 1.02 -11.57
C PHE A 58 -1.28 1.51 -10.49
N ALA A 59 -1.71 1.54 -9.23
CA ALA A 59 -0.88 2.01 -8.13
C ALA A 59 -0.12 0.87 -7.44
N ILE A 60 -0.70 -0.34 -7.37
CA ILE A 60 -0.05 -1.50 -6.76
C ILE A 60 0.72 -2.26 -7.82
N ILE A 61 2.05 -2.28 -7.70
CA ILE A 61 2.96 -2.96 -8.64
C ILE A 61 3.18 -4.40 -8.23
N ASP A 62 3.42 -4.64 -6.95
CA ASP A 62 3.70 -5.97 -6.42
C ASP A 62 3.30 -6.08 -4.94
N VAL A 63 2.89 -7.28 -4.52
CA VAL A 63 2.54 -7.60 -3.13
C VAL A 63 3.26 -8.88 -2.75
N ASP A 64 4.19 -8.77 -1.81
CA ASP A 64 4.95 -9.88 -1.27
C ASP A 64 4.54 -10.11 0.20
N LEU A 65 3.77 -11.15 0.43
CA LEU A 65 3.31 -11.51 1.78
C LEU A 65 4.40 -12.20 2.61
N ASP A 66 5.37 -12.85 1.96
CA ASP A 66 6.47 -13.56 2.61
C ASP A 66 7.48 -12.55 3.19
N ASP A 67 7.89 -11.57 2.38
CA ASP A 67 8.76 -10.46 2.78
C ASP A 67 8.00 -9.31 3.48
N LYS A 68 6.68 -9.45 3.61
CA LYS A 68 5.79 -8.46 4.24
C LYS A 68 5.91 -7.06 3.64
N LYS A 69 5.86 -6.99 2.32
CA LYS A 69 6.17 -5.80 1.55
C LYS A 69 5.17 -5.59 0.40
N ILE A 70 4.89 -4.33 0.09
CA ILE A 70 4.08 -3.90 -1.03
C ILE A 70 4.89 -2.87 -1.82
N VAL A 71 5.01 -3.08 -3.13
CA VAL A 71 5.61 -2.11 -4.06
C VAL A 71 4.51 -1.34 -4.75
N VAL A 72 4.59 -0.02 -4.70
CA VAL A 72 3.61 0.88 -5.32
C VAL A 72 4.26 1.88 -6.28
N ASP A 73 3.52 2.30 -7.28
CA ASP A 73 3.83 3.47 -8.09
C ASP A 73 3.09 4.66 -7.48
N TRP A 74 3.71 5.26 -6.48
CA TRP A 74 3.14 6.42 -5.77
C TRP A 74 4.23 7.43 -5.45
N ASP A 75 3.92 8.70 -5.71
CA ASP A 75 4.84 9.79 -5.43
C ASP A 75 4.74 10.18 -3.94
N PRO A 76 5.85 10.16 -3.18
CA PRO A 76 5.84 10.51 -1.76
C PRO A 76 5.44 11.96 -1.50
N GLU A 77 5.52 12.85 -2.50
CA GLU A 77 5.18 14.27 -2.37
C GLU A 77 3.70 14.59 -2.61
N PHE A 78 2.93 13.64 -3.14
CA PHE A 78 1.49 13.77 -3.38
C PHE A 78 0.64 13.82 -2.08
#